data_AF-A0A0C3CDX7-F1
#
_entry.id   AF-A0A0C3CDX7-F1
#
_cell.length_a   1.000
_cell.length_b   1.000
_cell.length_c   1.000
_cell.angle_alpha   90.00
_cell.angle_beta   90.00
_cell.angle_gamma   90.00
#
_symmetry.space_group_name_H-M   'P 1'
#
loop_
_entity.id
_entity.type
_entity.pdbx_description
1 polymer ?
#
loop_
_entity_poly.entity_id
_entity_poly.type
_entity_poly.pdbx_seq_one_letter_code
_entity_poly.pdbx_strand_id
1 'polypeptide(L)'
;MSSPTVTLSPASGTFPFPSTCGWRVPCSSNGWFPPKDTEDNAIPSVSPLPLSSSHAEIWQDGGKIYIRDLESAFGTFVNGLRISKGTVLKTGDTISLGSRIARNDKTPAYITEFHLCPVIAQVSLAGVSA
;
A
#
# COMPACT_ATOMS: atom_id res chain seq x y z
N MET A 1 20.36 -17.85 -11.43
CA MET A 1 20.07 -17.27 -10.11
C MET A 1 18.80 -16.45 -10.26
N SER A 2 17.68 -16.86 -9.64
CA SER A 2 16.44 -16.09 -9.74
C SER A 2 16.60 -14.79 -8.95
N SER A 3 16.27 -13.66 -9.58
CA SER A 3 16.22 -12.38 -8.88
C SER A 3 15.18 -12.45 -7.76
N PRO A 4 15.52 -12.01 -6.54
CA PRO A 4 14.56 -11.95 -5.45
C PRO A 4 13.43 -11.00 -5.86
N THR A 5 12.19 -11.48 -5.73
CA THR A 5 10.99 -10.74 -6.12
C THR A 5 10.09 -10.62 -4.90
N VAL A 6 9.69 -9.40 -4.58
CA VAL A 6 8.72 -9.08 -3.53
C VAL A 6 7.40 -8.76 -4.22
N THR A 7 6.37 -9.57 -3.99
CA THR A 7 5.02 -9.33 -4.47
C THR A 7 4.13 -8.92 -3.30
N LEU A 8 3.42 -7.80 -3.45
CA LEU A 8 2.45 -7.31 -2.48
C LEU A 8 1.05 -7.50 -3.07
N SER A 9 0.29 -8.43 -2.51
CA SER A 9 -1.08 -8.72 -2.93
C SER A 9 -2.06 -7.98 -2.02
N PRO A 10 -3.08 -7.29 -2.54
CA PRO A 10 -4.06 -6.62 -1.69
C PRO A 10 -4.83 -7.62 -0.82
N ALA A 11 -4.94 -7.33 0.47
CA ALA A 11 -5.72 -8.16 1.40
C ALA A 11 -7.21 -7.77 1.36
N SER A 12 -8.11 -8.71 1.69
CA SER A 12 -9.57 -8.45 1.74
C SER A 12 -9.88 -7.23 2.62
N GLY A 13 -10.62 -6.26 2.06
CA GLY A 13 -10.95 -5.00 2.74
C GLY A 13 -10.01 -3.83 2.45
N THR A 14 -8.91 -4.05 1.72
CA THR A 14 -8.09 -2.99 1.14
C THR A 14 -8.46 -2.79 -0.31
N PHE A 15 -8.68 -1.52 -0.70
CA PHE A 15 -8.97 -1.03 -2.06
C PHE A 15 -9.88 -1.95 -2.90
N PRO A 16 -11.06 -1.49 -3.36
CA PRO A 16 -11.76 -2.24 -4.39
C PRO A 16 -10.89 -2.22 -5.65
N PHE A 17 -10.11 -3.27 -5.87
CA PHE A 17 -9.81 -3.70 -7.22
C PHE A 17 -11.15 -4.25 -7.70
N PRO A 18 -11.90 -3.52 -8.57
CA PRO A 18 -13.12 -4.08 -9.12
C PRO A 18 -12.78 -5.44 -9.71
N SER A 19 -13.49 -6.47 -9.24
CA SER A 19 -13.29 -7.88 -9.58
C SER A 19 -13.46 -8.21 -11.07
N THR A 20 -13.78 -7.20 -11.90
CA THR A 20 -14.04 -7.32 -13.33
C THR A 20 -13.06 -6.54 -14.21
N CYS A 21 -12.00 -5.91 -13.67
CA CYS A 21 -10.99 -5.33 -14.55
C CYS A 21 -10.10 -6.42 -15.14
N GLY A 22 -10.42 -6.82 -16.38
CA GLY A 22 -9.59 -7.69 -17.21
C GLY A 22 -8.11 -7.33 -17.10
N TRP A 23 -7.29 -8.37 -16.97
CA TRP A 23 -5.86 -8.34 -16.69
C TRP A 23 -5.17 -7.04 -17.11
N ARG A 24 -4.86 -6.19 -16.13
CA ARG A 24 -3.87 -5.14 -16.35
C ARG A 24 -2.48 -5.76 -16.30
N VAL A 25 -1.85 -5.79 -17.47
CA VAL A 25 -0.45 -6.15 -17.65
C VAL A 25 0.41 -5.12 -16.90
N PRO A 26 1.37 -5.53 -16.06
CA PRO A 26 2.31 -4.59 -15.46
C PRO A 26 3.13 -3.92 -16.58
N CYS A 27 3.06 -2.59 -16.66
CA CYS A 27 3.91 -1.81 -17.56
C CYS A 27 5.11 -1.27 -16.77
N SER A 28 6.30 -1.29 -17.39
CA SER A 28 7.57 -0.92 -16.77
C SER A 28 7.75 0.59 -16.52
N SER A 29 6.83 1.43 -16.99
CA SER A 29 6.79 2.83 -16.59
C SER A 29 5.89 2.97 -15.36
N ASN A 30 6.52 3.32 -14.23
CA ASN A 30 5.85 3.65 -12.98
C ASN A 30 4.61 4.55 -13.22
N GLY A 31 3.41 3.97 -13.12
CA GLY A 31 2.17 4.65 -12.74
C GLY A 31 1.79 5.94 -13.48
N TRP A 32 1.91 6.02 -14.81
CA TRP A 32 1.28 7.12 -15.55
C TRP A 32 -0.22 6.84 -15.73
N PHE A 33 -1.06 7.60 -15.03
CA PHE A 33 -2.51 7.60 -15.21
C PHE A 33 -2.88 8.74 -16.16
N PRO A 34 -3.66 8.49 -17.24
CA PRO A 34 -4.15 9.60 -18.05
C PRO A 34 -5.07 10.49 -17.19
N PRO A 35 -4.99 11.83 -17.32
CA PRO A 35 -6.02 12.70 -16.76
C PRO A 35 -7.34 12.32 -17.40
N LYS A 36 -8.31 11.86 -16.60
CA LYS A 36 -9.64 11.56 -17.09
C LYS A 36 -10.32 12.89 -17.41
N ASP A 37 -10.79 12.98 -18.63
CA ASP A 37 -11.25 14.22 -19.24
C ASP A 37 -12.33 14.93 -18.41
N THR A 38 -12.21 16.25 -18.37
CA THR A 38 -13.04 17.21 -17.66
C THR A 38 -14.50 17.15 -18.10
N GLU A 39 -15.40 16.79 -17.18
CA GLU A 39 -16.75 17.35 -17.11
C GLU A 39 -17.33 17.22 -15.69
N ASP A 40 -17.51 18.40 -15.08
CA ASP A 40 -18.29 18.76 -13.89
C ASP A 40 -18.42 17.75 -12.72
N ASN A 41 -17.84 18.11 -11.56
CA ASN A 41 -17.65 17.32 -10.33
C ASN A 41 -16.40 16.42 -10.30
N ALA A 42 -15.24 17.05 -10.53
CA ALA A 42 -13.93 16.44 -10.30
C ALA A 42 -13.81 15.98 -8.84
N ILE A 43 -14.10 14.71 -8.55
CA ILE A 43 -13.58 14.05 -7.37
C ILE A 43 -12.06 14.11 -7.55
N PRO A 44 -11.32 14.87 -6.71
CA PRO A 44 -9.88 14.89 -6.86
C PRO A 44 -9.39 13.44 -6.76
N SER A 45 -8.36 13.08 -7.53
CA SER A 45 -7.68 11.78 -7.41
C SER A 45 -6.96 11.76 -6.06
N VAL A 46 -7.72 11.62 -4.98
CA VAL A 46 -7.24 11.68 -3.61
C VAL A 46 -6.65 10.30 -3.31
N SER A 47 -5.36 10.28 -3.02
CA SER A 47 -4.72 9.10 -2.44
C SER A 47 -5.31 8.82 -1.04
N PRO A 48 -5.19 7.60 -0.51
CA PRO A 48 -5.55 7.31 0.86
C PRO A 48 -4.90 8.32 1.79
N LEU A 49 -5.71 8.99 2.59
CA LEU A 49 -5.26 9.94 3.60
C LEU A 49 -4.30 9.33 4.63
N PRO A 50 -4.41 8.03 5.01
CA PRO A 50 -3.47 7.47 5.97
C PRO A 50 -2.09 7.14 5.38
N LEU A 51 -1.89 7.30 4.07
CA LEU A 51 -0.60 7.11 3.42
C LEU A 51 0.21 8.41 3.35
N SER A 52 1.51 8.26 3.57
CA SER A 52 2.49 9.34 3.40
C SER A 52 3.20 9.15 2.05
N SER A 53 3.70 10.23 1.45
CA SER A 53 4.44 10.15 0.17
C SER A 53 5.69 9.27 0.28
N SER A 54 6.40 9.37 1.40
CA SER A 54 7.46 8.45 1.82
C SER A 54 7.01 7.76 3.11
N HIS A 55 6.27 6.66 2.98
CA HIS A 55 5.65 5.99 4.13
C HIS A 55 6.54 4.90 4.73
N ALA A 56 6.97 3.95 3.91
CA ALA A 56 7.81 2.85 4.32
C ALA A 56 8.84 2.55 3.24
N GLU A 57 9.99 2.06 3.67
CA GLU A 57 11.04 1.57 2.79
C GLU A 57 11.17 0.05 2.96
N ILE A 58 11.30 -0.64 1.83
CA ILE A 58 11.56 -2.07 1.77
C ILE A 58 12.90 -2.26 1.07
N TRP A 59 13.79 -3.01 1.68
CA TRP A 59 15.10 -3.32 1.11
C TRP A 59 15.45 -4.79 1.34
N GLN A 60 16.39 -5.29 0.56
CA GLN A 60 16.96 -6.60 0.76
C GLN A 60 18.35 -6.45 1.37
N ASP A 61 18.64 -7.27 2.38
CA ASP A 61 19.97 -7.39 2.95
C ASP A 61 20.24 -8.85 3.34
N GLY A 62 21.41 -9.38 2.98
CA GLY A 62 21.84 -10.73 3.39
C GLY A 62 20.88 -11.87 3.01
N GLY A 63 20.17 -11.75 1.88
CA GLY A 63 19.17 -12.76 1.49
C GLY A 63 17.88 -12.71 2.31
N LYS A 64 17.60 -11.59 3.01
CA LYS A 64 16.35 -11.34 3.72
C LYS A 64 15.75 -10.02 3.25
N ILE A 65 14.43 -9.91 3.32
CA ILE A 65 13.72 -8.67 3.01
C ILE A 65 13.36 -7.99 4.31
N TYR A 66 13.62 -6.69 4.37
CA TYR A 66 13.34 -5.84 5.52
C TYR A 66 12.38 -4.74 5.13
N ILE A 67 11.58 -4.30 6.10
CA ILE A 67 10.72 -3.13 5.99
C ILE A 67 10.98 -2.21 7.19
N ARG A 68 10.97 -0.89 6.94
CA ARG A 68 11.00 0.13 8.00
C ARG A 68 10.00 1.23 7.69
N ASP A 69 9.46 1.79 8.76
CA ASP A 69 8.65 3.01 8.70
C ASP A 69 9.57 4.23 8.52
N LEU A 70 9.17 5.17 7.65
CA LEU A 70 9.88 6.43 7.41
C LEU A 70 9.20 7.57 8.17
N GLU A 71 8.96 7.37 9.47
CA GLU A 71 8.25 8.32 10.35
C GLU A 71 6.90 8.75 9.75
N SER A 72 6.14 7.77 9.28
CA SER A 72 4.87 8.04 8.63
C SER A 72 3.83 8.55 9.64
N ALA A 73 2.93 9.42 9.18
CA ALA A 73 1.96 10.10 10.06
C ALA A 73 1.03 9.10 10.80
N PHE A 74 0.70 7.99 10.16
CA PHE A 74 -0.21 6.97 10.70
C PHE A 74 0.48 5.64 11.02
N GLY A 75 1.80 5.55 10.81
CA GLY A 75 2.61 4.38 11.11
C GLY A 75 2.46 3.22 10.13
N THR A 76 3.48 2.37 10.08
CA THR A 76 3.47 1.08 9.38
C THR A 76 3.26 -0.07 10.36
N PHE A 77 2.49 -1.08 9.98
CA PHE A 77 2.21 -2.27 10.77
C PHE A 77 2.54 -3.54 10.00
N VAL A 78 3.07 -4.55 10.70
CA VAL A 78 3.33 -5.90 10.16
C VAL A 78 2.62 -6.89 11.07
N ASN A 79 1.72 -7.71 10.50
CA ASN A 79 0.84 -8.62 11.23
C ASN A 79 0.06 -7.95 12.38
N GLY A 80 -0.35 -6.69 12.17
CA GLY A 80 -1.04 -5.87 13.18
C GLY A 80 -0.13 -5.21 14.22
N LEU A 81 1.17 -5.47 14.22
CA LEU A 81 2.13 -4.86 15.13
C LEU A 81 2.80 -3.65 14.48
N ARG A 82 2.77 -2.48 15.15
CA ARG A 82 3.43 -1.27 14.65
C ARG A 82 4.95 -1.46 14.64
N ILE A 83 5.58 -1.15 13.52
CA ILE A 83 7.04 -1.18 13.37
C ILE A 83 7.60 0.24 13.41
N SER A 84 8.83 0.38 13.92
CA SER A 84 9.58 1.65 13.88
C SER A 84 11.05 1.46 13.50
N LYS A 85 11.51 0.20 13.46
CA LYS A 85 12.86 -0.20 13.05
C LYS A 85 12.75 -1.22 11.93
N GLY A 86 13.88 -1.51 11.27
CA GLY A 86 13.97 -2.55 10.26
C GLY A 86 13.47 -3.89 10.78
N THR A 87 12.37 -4.37 10.21
CA THR A 87 11.72 -5.63 10.56
C THR A 87 11.83 -6.59 9.39
N VAL A 88 12.24 -7.84 9.65
CA VAL A 88 12.32 -8.87 8.61
C VAL A 88 10.91 -9.26 8.17
N LEU A 89 10.65 -9.18 6.87
CA LEU A 89 9.43 -9.68 6.25
C LEU A 89 9.57 -11.15 5.86
N LYS A 90 8.47 -11.89 5.99
CA LYS A 90 8.33 -13.28 5.55
C LYS A 90 7.16 -13.42 4.58
N THR A 91 7.22 -14.45 3.76
CA THR A 91 6.07 -14.85 2.93
C THR A 91 4.88 -15.18 3.82
N GLY A 92 3.73 -14.58 3.52
CA GLY A 92 2.50 -14.71 4.30
C GLY A 92 2.27 -13.56 5.28
N ASP A 93 3.26 -12.72 5.55
CA ASP A 93 3.08 -11.57 6.44
C ASP A 93 2.09 -10.56 5.83
N THR A 94 1.28 -9.95 6.70
CA THR A 94 0.35 -8.90 6.31
C THR A 94 0.92 -7.55 6.71
N ILE A 95 1.27 -6.72 5.74
CA ILE A 95 1.67 -5.33 5.96
C ILE A 95 0.43 -4.42 5.93
N SER A 96 0.37 -3.44 6.82
CA SER A 96 -0.62 -2.36 6.77
C SER A 96 0.12 -1.03 6.79
N LEU A 97 -0.12 -0.23 5.77
CA LEU A 97 0.43 1.11 5.64
C LEU A 97 -0.65 2.09 6.11
N GLY A 98 -0.36 2.76 7.21
CA GLY A 98 -1.29 3.65 7.90
C GLY A 98 -2.33 2.91 8.75
N SER A 99 -3.13 3.71 9.45
CA SER A 99 -4.24 3.25 10.29
C SER A 99 -5.55 3.84 9.78
N ARG A 100 -6.68 3.19 10.10
CA ARG A 100 -8.00 3.73 9.74
C ARG A 100 -8.23 5.09 10.40
N ILE A 101 -8.60 6.08 9.59
CA ILE A 101 -8.98 7.41 10.07
C ILE A 101 -10.48 7.43 10.32
N ALA A 102 -10.89 7.89 11.51
CA ALA A 102 -12.30 8.08 11.81
C ALA A 102 -12.82 9.33 11.10
N ARG A 103 -13.98 9.21 10.44
CA ARG A 103 -14.65 10.35 9.84
C ARG A 103 -15.13 11.32 10.92
N ASN A 104 -14.87 12.61 10.73
CA ASN A 104 -15.32 13.68 11.63
C ASN A 104 -16.17 14.71 10.89
N ASP A 105 -16.79 15.64 11.62
CA ASP A 105 -17.62 16.71 11.04
C ASP A 105 -16.85 17.67 10.10
N LYS A 106 -15.51 17.64 10.16
CA LYS A 106 -14.61 18.41 9.28
C LYS A 106 -14.22 17.66 8.01
N THR A 107 -14.61 16.38 7.87
CA THR A 107 -14.27 15.56 6.71
C THR A 107 -15.29 15.83 5.59
N PRO A 108 -14.88 16.43 4.47
CA PRO A 108 -15.83 16.83 3.44
C PRO A 108 -16.49 15.60 2.78
N ALA A 109 -17.69 15.82 2.21
CA ALA A 109 -18.52 14.74 1.67
C ALA A 109 -17.84 13.94 0.54
N TYR A 110 -16.93 14.55 -0.22
CA TYR A 110 -16.19 13.91 -1.30
C TYR A 110 -15.14 12.89 -0.82
N ILE A 111 -14.74 12.95 0.46
CA ILE A 111 -13.86 11.95 1.07
C ILE A 111 -14.72 10.75 1.47
N THR A 112 -14.69 9.74 0.60
CA THR A 112 -15.30 8.43 0.86
C THR A 112 -14.49 7.62 1.89
N GLU A 113 -15.11 6.58 2.46
CA GLU A 113 -14.47 5.62 3.38
C GLU A 113 -13.19 5.02 2.78
N PHE A 114 -13.12 4.86 1.46
CA PHE A 114 -11.94 4.34 0.77
C PHE A 114 -10.69 5.18 1.01
N HIS A 115 -10.84 6.50 1.11
CA HIS A 115 -9.74 7.42 1.38
C HIS A 115 -9.33 7.42 2.86
N LEU A 116 -10.18 6.90 3.75
CA LEU A 116 -9.94 6.82 5.20
C LEU A 116 -9.38 5.45 5.63
N CYS A 117 -9.48 4.45 4.76
CA CYS A 117 -8.95 3.11 5.00
C CYS A 117 -7.43 3.05 4.81
N PRO A 118 -6.71 2.26 5.63
CA PRO A 118 -5.30 1.98 5.43
C PRO A 118 -5.10 1.06 4.22
N VAL A 119 -3.86 0.96 3.74
CA VAL A 119 -3.51 0.03 2.66
C VAL A 119 -2.92 -1.23 3.26
N ILE A 120 -3.64 -2.35 3.14
CA ILE A 120 -3.23 -3.66 3.66
C ILE A 120 -2.86 -4.57 2.50
N ALA A 121 -1.67 -5.15 2.57
CA ALA A 121 -1.19 -6.10 1.58
C ALA A 121 -0.55 -7.32 2.24
N GLN A 122 -0.69 -8.47 1.60
CA GLN A 122 -0.02 -9.70 1.95
C GLN A 122 1.27 -9.82 1.16
N VAL A 123 2.35 -10.17 1.85
CA VAL A 123 3.70 -10.30 1.30
C VAL A 123 3.90 -11.70 0.74
N SER A 124 4.38 -11.79 -0.50
CA SER A 124 4.87 -13.02 -1.12
C SER A 124 6.30 -12.81 -1.59
N LEU A 125 7.25 -13.51 -0.97
CA LEU A 125 8.67 -13.44 -1.32
C LEU A 125 9.04 -14.66 -2.17
N ALA A 126 9.68 -14.42 -3.32
CA ALA A 126 10.24 -15.44 -4.19
C ALA A 126 11.73 -15.19 -4.43
N GLY A 127 12.54 -16.26 -4.51
CA GLY A 127 13.99 -16.15 -4.78
C GLY A 127 14.82 -15.63 -3.61
N VAL A 128 14.25 -15.59 -2.40
CA VAL A 128 14.92 -15.20 -1.15
C VAL A 128 15.40 -16.48 -0.46
N SER A 129 16.70 -16.64 -0.25
CA SER A 129 17.30 -17.82 0.39
C SER A 129 17.00 -17.82 1.89
N ALA A 130 16.34 -18.87 2.38
CA ALA A 130 15.93 -19.05 3.78
C ALA A 130 17.11 -19.07 4.77
#